data_AF-A0A2V9XCC6-F1
#
_entry.id   AF-A0A2V9XCC6-F1
#
_cell.length_a   1.000
_cell.length_b   1.000
_cell.length_c   1.000
_cell.angle_alpha   90.00
_cell.angle_beta   90.00
_cell.angle_gamma   90.00
#
_symmetry.space_group_name_H-M   'P 1'
#
loop_
_entity.id
_entity.type
_entity.pdbx_description
1 polymer ?
#
loop_
_entity_poly.entity_id
_entity_poly.type
_entity_poly.pdbx_seq_one_letter_code
_entity_poly.pdbx_strand_id
1 'polypeptide(L)'
;SKSFSLIDCISVGVDRMQRNFEPMRKQVETWQRSELTDVTAKVAIYEAFVEGKLEAPKHLARTVHDLYFEPKYQEFKSRTIWSLSNAFTSAFKELDPTPQFKATAKLGEFLEARFSQSL
;
A
#
# COMPACT_ATOMS: atom_id res chain seq x y z
N SER A 1 -33.73 5.13 36.46
CA SER A 1 -32.56 4.28 36.14
C SER A 1 -32.35 4.23 34.64
N LYS A 2 -31.21 4.67 34.12
CA LYS A 2 -30.83 4.42 32.72
C LYS A 2 -30.34 2.98 32.66
N SER A 3 -31.04 2.09 31.95
CA SER A 3 -30.54 0.72 31.75
C SER A 3 -29.30 0.80 30.88
N PHE A 4 -28.21 0.18 31.33
CA PHE A 4 -27.03 0.01 30.50
C PHE A 4 -27.37 -1.01 29.42
N SER A 5 -27.54 -0.53 28.18
CA SER A 5 -27.77 -1.39 27.02
C SER A 5 -26.41 -1.87 26.52
N LEU A 6 -26.09 -3.13 26.80
CA LEU A 6 -24.87 -3.78 26.34
C LEU A 6 -24.73 -3.70 24.81
N ILE A 7 -25.87 -3.81 24.12
CA ILE A 7 -25.97 -3.75 22.66
C ILE A 7 -25.54 -2.37 22.17
N ASP A 8 -26.01 -1.29 22.79
CA ASP A 8 -25.65 0.07 22.37
C ASP A 8 -24.17 0.37 22.61
N CYS A 9 -23.60 -0.10 23.73
CA CYS A 9 -22.17 0.06 24.00
C CYS A 9 -21.28 -0.73 23.04
N ILE A 10 -21.68 -1.94 22.64
CA ILE A 10 -20.96 -2.73 21.65
C ILE A 10 -21.07 -2.08 20.26
N SER A 11 -22.25 -1.62 19.87
CA SER A 11 -22.46 -0.92 18.59
C SER A 11 -21.60 0.34 18.48
N VAL A 12 -21.53 1.16 19.53
CA VAL A 12 -20.64 2.35 19.55
C VAL A 12 -19.16 1.94 19.45
N GLY A 13 -18.76 0.83 20.05
CA GLY A 13 -17.41 0.28 19.94
C GLY A 13 -17.07 -0.15 18.51
N VAL A 14 -17.95 -0.92 17.88
CA VAL A 14 -17.81 -1.40 16.49
C VAL A 14 -17.80 -0.22 15.51
N ASP A 15 -18.70 0.75 15.68
CA ASP A 15 -18.76 1.95 14.84
C ASP A 15 -17.47 2.79 14.91
N ARG A 16 -16.81 2.83 16.06
CA ARG A 16 -15.52 3.53 16.21
C ARG A 16 -14.39 2.76 15.54
N MET A 17 -14.36 1.44 15.69
CA MET A 17 -13.39 0.61 14.98
C MET A 17 -13.56 0.74 13.46
N GLN A 18 -14.78 0.62 12.95
CA GLN A 18 -15.08 0.76 11.53
C GLN A 18 -14.71 2.15 10.97
N ARG A 19 -15.00 3.22 11.72
CA ARG A 19 -14.61 4.58 11.34
C ARG A 19 -13.10 4.76 11.17
N ASN A 20 -12.27 3.96 11.86
CA ASN A 20 -10.82 4.00 11.68
C ASN A 20 -10.37 3.26 10.41
N PHE A 21 -11.14 2.27 9.93
CA PHE A 21 -10.83 1.52 8.70
C PHE A 21 -11.33 2.21 7.43
N GLU A 22 -12.37 3.02 7.55
CA GLU A 22 -13.02 3.69 6.41
C GLU A 22 -12.05 4.61 5.61
N PRO A 23 -11.17 5.43 6.21
CA PRO A 23 -10.18 6.20 5.48
C PRO A 23 -9.22 5.33 4.68
N MET A 24 -8.72 4.25 5.29
CA MET A 24 -7.82 3.30 4.61
C MET A 24 -8.53 2.61 3.44
N ARG A 25 -9.80 2.20 3.62
CA ARG A 25 -10.62 1.61 2.56
C ARG A 25 -10.74 2.56 1.36
N LYS A 26 -11.06 3.84 1.61
CA LYS A 26 -11.15 4.87 0.57
C LYS A 26 -9.81 5.11 -0.12
N GLN A 27 -8.70 5.13 0.62
CA GLN A 27 -7.37 5.28 0.05
C GLN A 27 -7.06 4.14 -0.94
N VAL A 28 -7.39 2.90 -0.56
CA VAL A 28 -7.25 1.72 -1.43
C VAL A 28 -8.11 1.84 -2.69
N GLU A 29 -9.39 2.24 -2.56
CA GLU A 29 -10.27 2.45 -3.71
C GLU A 29 -9.72 3.51 -4.68
N THR A 30 -9.20 4.61 -4.13
CA THR A 30 -8.54 5.65 -4.92
C THR A 30 -7.32 5.08 -5.65
N TRP A 31 -6.45 4.34 -4.97
CA TRP A 31 -5.27 3.73 -5.58
C TRP A 31 -5.59 2.70 -6.67
N GLN A 32 -6.71 1.98 -6.54
CA GLN A 32 -7.16 1.03 -7.56
C GLN A 32 -7.60 1.73 -8.86
N ARG A 33 -8.18 2.94 -8.75
CA ARG A 33 -8.65 3.73 -9.90
C ARG A 33 -7.57 4.66 -10.48
N SER A 34 -6.49 4.89 -9.73
CA SER A 34 -5.41 5.79 -10.13
C SER A 34 -4.42 5.08 -11.04
N GLU A 35 -4.56 5.29 -12.35
CA GLU A 35 -3.62 4.77 -13.33
C GLU A 35 -2.28 5.51 -13.28
N LEU A 36 -1.20 4.77 -13.55
CA LEU A 36 0.15 5.25 -13.62
C LEU A 36 0.69 5.00 -15.02
N THR A 37 1.41 5.99 -15.55
CA THR A 37 2.24 5.74 -16.72
C THR A 37 3.43 4.87 -16.32
N ASP A 38 3.97 4.10 -17.27
CA ASP A 38 5.16 3.29 -17.04
C ASP A 38 6.35 4.13 -16.55
N VAL A 39 6.47 5.38 -17.04
CA VAL A 39 7.51 6.31 -16.60
C VAL A 39 7.31 6.69 -15.14
N THR A 40 6.08 7.04 -14.74
CA THR A 40 5.75 7.39 -13.35
C THR A 40 6.07 6.24 -12.41
N ALA A 41 5.71 5.00 -12.78
CA ALA A 41 6.02 3.81 -11.98
C ALA A 41 7.52 3.54 -11.89
N LYS A 42 8.27 3.67 -12.99
CA LYS A 42 9.74 3.52 -12.99
C LYS A 42 10.42 4.56 -12.09
N VAL A 43 9.96 5.82 -12.14
CA VAL A 43 10.47 6.87 -11.25
C VAL A 43 10.17 6.53 -9.80
N ALA A 44 8.96 6.10 -9.46
CA ALA A 44 8.63 5.71 -8.09
C ALA A 44 9.52 4.55 -7.57
N ILE A 45 9.80 3.54 -8.41
CA ILE A 45 10.72 2.45 -8.06
C ILE A 45 12.16 2.97 -7.88
N TYR A 46 12.61 3.87 -8.75
CA TYR A 46 13.91 4.51 -8.63
C TYR A 46 14.04 5.31 -7.33
N GLU A 47 13.06 6.14 -7.00
CA GLU A 47 13.03 6.93 -5.78
C GLU A 47 13.03 6.05 -4.51
N ALA A 48 12.28 4.94 -4.53
CA ALA A 48 12.20 4.02 -3.41
C ALA A 48 13.56 3.35 -3.10
N PHE A 49 14.24 2.83 -4.12
CA PHE A 49 15.44 1.98 -3.93
C PHE A 49 16.77 2.69 -4.23
N VAL A 50 16.82 3.52 -5.27
CA VAL A 50 18.06 4.17 -5.71
C VAL A 50 18.31 5.45 -4.94
N GLU A 51 17.30 6.32 -4.82
CA GLU A 51 17.37 7.51 -3.94
C GLU A 51 17.19 7.13 -2.46
N GLY A 52 16.73 5.91 -2.16
CA GLY A 52 16.65 5.37 -0.81
C GLY A 52 15.49 5.90 0.03
N LYS A 53 14.47 6.52 -0.57
CA LYS A 53 13.33 7.11 0.15
C LYS A 53 12.51 6.10 0.97
N LEU A 54 12.58 4.81 0.64
CA LEU A 54 11.85 3.73 1.32
C LEU A 54 12.72 2.91 2.29
N GLU A 55 14.04 3.10 2.28
CA GLU A 55 15.01 2.33 3.08
C GLU A 55 14.87 0.79 2.95
N ALA A 56 14.45 0.30 1.78
CA ALA A 56 14.34 -1.13 1.48
C ALA A 56 15.60 -1.67 0.76
N PRO A 57 15.93 -2.97 0.89
CA PRO A 57 17.10 -3.55 0.22
C PRO A 57 17.06 -3.41 -1.31
N LYS A 58 18.13 -2.85 -1.89
CA LYS A 58 18.20 -2.49 -3.31
C LYS A 58 18.02 -3.66 -4.28
N HIS A 59 18.37 -4.88 -3.89
CA HIS A 59 18.24 -6.07 -4.74
C HIS A 59 16.77 -6.36 -5.08
N LEU A 60 15.82 -5.94 -4.24
CA LEU A 60 14.39 -6.11 -4.49
C LEU A 60 13.85 -5.21 -5.61
N ALA A 61 14.58 -4.17 -6.03
CA ALA A 61 14.15 -3.27 -7.08
C ALA A 61 13.81 -4.02 -8.38
N ARG A 62 14.59 -5.05 -8.71
CA ARG A 62 14.35 -5.91 -9.87
C ARG A 62 13.06 -6.71 -9.70
N THR A 63 12.87 -7.33 -8.54
CA THR A 63 11.66 -8.10 -8.23
C THR A 63 10.40 -7.23 -8.30
N VAL A 64 10.43 -6.02 -7.72
CA VAL A 64 9.30 -5.06 -7.79
C VAL A 64 9.00 -4.65 -9.24
N HIS A 65 10.05 -4.36 -10.01
CA HIS A 65 9.90 -4.04 -11.42
C HIS A 65 9.19 -5.17 -12.18
N ASP A 66 9.68 -6.40 -12.05
CA ASP A 66 9.15 -7.54 -12.80
C ASP A 66 7.72 -7.88 -12.36
N LEU A 67 7.43 -7.82 -11.06
CA LEU A 67 6.07 -8.02 -10.53
C LEU A 67 5.08 -6.96 -11.01
N TYR A 68 5.53 -5.72 -11.20
CA TYR A 68 4.67 -4.64 -11.69
C TYR A 68 4.51 -4.70 -13.21
N PHE A 69 5.59 -4.78 -13.98
CA PHE A 69 5.57 -4.68 -15.44
C PHE A 69 5.23 -6.01 -16.14
N GLU A 70 5.54 -7.14 -15.53
CA GLU A 70 5.29 -8.49 -16.04
C GLU A 70 4.46 -9.33 -15.05
N PRO A 71 3.25 -8.87 -14.66
CA PRO A 71 2.48 -9.51 -13.61
C PRO A 71 1.98 -10.89 -14.04
N LYS A 72 2.17 -11.88 -13.17
CA LYS A 72 1.71 -13.27 -13.39
C LYS A 72 0.19 -13.43 -13.27
N TYR A 73 -0.45 -12.61 -12.44
CA TYR A 73 -1.88 -12.68 -12.16
C TYR A 73 -2.64 -11.55 -12.84
N GLN A 74 -3.83 -11.85 -13.36
CA GLN A 74 -4.64 -10.90 -14.12
C GLN A 74 -5.06 -9.68 -13.28
N GLU A 75 -5.27 -9.87 -11.99
CA GLU A 75 -5.67 -8.86 -11.01
C GLU A 75 -4.66 -7.71 -10.88
N PHE A 76 -3.39 -7.96 -11.21
CA PHE A 76 -2.31 -6.96 -11.14
C PHE A 76 -1.88 -6.42 -12.51
N LYS A 77 -2.57 -6.81 -13.59
CA LYS A 77 -2.27 -6.29 -14.95
C LYS A 77 -2.54 -4.80 -15.08
N SER A 78 -3.51 -4.27 -14.35
CA SER A 78 -3.82 -2.84 -14.36
C SER A 78 -2.64 -2.02 -13.85
N ARG A 79 -2.23 -1.01 -14.61
CA ARG A 79 -1.10 -0.13 -14.27
C ARG A 79 -1.54 0.93 -13.27
N THR A 80 -1.79 0.55 -12.02
CA THR A 80 -2.31 1.47 -10.99
C THR A 80 -1.38 1.55 -9.78
N ILE A 81 -1.62 2.54 -8.90
CA ILE A 81 -0.92 2.64 -7.61
C ILE A 81 -1.15 1.36 -6.79
N TRP A 82 -2.36 0.79 -6.85
CA TRP A 82 -2.68 -0.46 -6.17
C TRP A 82 -1.80 -1.64 -6.63
N SER A 83 -1.66 -1.84 -7.95
CA SER A 83 -0.79 -2.92 -8.46
C SER A 83 0.68 -2.68 -8.11
N LEU A 84 1.12 -1.40 -8.08
CA LEU A 84 2.48 -1.05 -7.67
C LEU A 84 2.72 -1.38 -6.20
N SER A 85 1.80 -1.01 -5.31
CA SER A 85 1.84 -1.36 -3.89
C SER A 85 1.90 -2.89 -3.68
N ASN A 86 1.11 -3.64 -4.43
CA ASN A 86 1.13 -5.11 -4.39
C ASN A 86 2.45 -5.70 -4.89
N ALA A 87 3.10 -5.09 -5.90
CA ALA A 87 4.41 -5.50 -6.35
C ALA A 87 5.48 -5.31 -5.27
N PHE A 88 5.48 -4.17 -4.57
CA PHE A 88 6.36 -3.92 -3.42
C PHE A 88 6.14 -4.93 -2.29
N THR A 89 4.90 -5.06 -1.80
CA THR A 89 4.59 -5.96 -0.69
C THR A 89 4.83 -7.43 -1.03
N SER A 90 4.68 -7.82 -2.30
CA SER A 90 5.03 -9.15 -2.77
C SER A 90 6.55 -9.37 -2.80
N ALA A 91 7.34 -8.40 -3.26
CA ALA A 91 8.80 -8.48 -3.20
C ALA A 91 9.32 -8.52 -1.75
N PHE A 92 8.69 -7.80 -0.83
CA PHE A 92 9.09 -7.82 0.59
C PHE A 92 8.94 -9.18 1.26
N LYS A 93 8.19 -10.13 0.69
CA LYS A 93 8.11 -11.50 1.19
C LYS A 93 9.43 -12.27 1.08
N GLU A 94 10.40 -11.77 0.31
CA GLU A 94 11.75 -12.32 0.24
C GLU A 94 12.61 -11.92 1.46
N LEU A 95 12.15 -10.99 2.29
CA LEU A 95 12.85 -10.52 3.48
C LEU A 95 12.49 -11.36 4.71
N ASP A 96 13.40 -11.37 5.69
CA ASP A 96 13.09 -11.88 7.03
C ASP A 96 11.91 -11.09 7.66
N PRO A 97 11.16 -11.69 8.59
CA PRO A 97 9.93 -11.09 9.13
C PRO A 97 10.09 -9.67 9.69
N THR A 98 11.20 -9.38 10.39
CA THR A 98 11.42 -8.06 10.99
C THR A 98 11.72 -6.97 9.93
N PRO A 99 12.68 -7.16 9.00
CA PRO A 99 12.84 -6.25 7.87
C PRO A 99 11.59 -6.11 6.99
N GLN A 100 10.87 -7.21 6.73
CA GLN A 100 9.62 -7.19 5.95
C GLN A 100 8.57 -6.28 6.59
N PHE A 101 8.36 -6.42 7.90
CA PHE A 101 7.40 -5.59 8.64
C PHE A 101 7.78 -4.10 8.56
N LYS A 102 9.05 -3.77 8.78
CA LYS A 102 9.55 -2.39 8.71
C LYS A 102 9.35 -1.78 7.31
N ALA A 103 9.69 -2.52 6.25
CA ALA A 103 9.54 -2.04 4.88
C ALA A 103 8.06 -1.85 4.50
N THR A 104 7.19 -2.78 4.90
CA THR A 104 5.75 -2.69 4.65
C THR A 104 5.11 -1.51 5.37
N ALA A 105 5.51 -1.23 6.62
CA ALA A 105 5.01 -0.09 7.38
C ALA A 105 5.37 1.25 6.73
N LYS A 106 6.58 1.38 6.18
CA LYS A 106 7.04 2.60 5.49
C LYS A 106 6.47 2.79 4.08
N LEU A 107 6.01 1.71 3.45
CA LEU A 107 5.50 1.77 2.08
C LEU A 107 4.27 2.66 1.94
N GLY A 108 3.36 2.60 2.92
CA GLY A 108 2.14 3.43 2.91
C GLY A 108 2.47 4.91 2.85
N GLU A 109 3.31 5.38 3.77
CA GLU A 109 3.77 6.77 3.85
C GLU A 109 4.50 7.21 2.57
N PHE A 110 5.37 6.37 2.02
CA PHE A 110 6.08 6.65 0.76
C PHE A 110 5.12 6.85 -0.42
N LEU A 111 4.18 5.93 -0.61
CA LEU A 111 3.23 5.99 -1.73
C LEU A 111 2.27 7.17 -1.57
N GLU A 112 1.82 7.44 -0.34
CA GLU A 112 0.97 8.59 -0.05
C GLU A 112 1.72 9.90 -0.33
N ALA A 113 2.93 10.07 0.21
CA ALA A 113 3.73 11.26 -0.06
C ALA A 113 3.98 11.47 -1.57
N ARG A 114 4.16 10.39 -2.33
CA ARG A 114 4.45 10.44 -3.76
C ARG A 114 3.24 10.71 -4.65
N PHE A 115 2.05 10.24 -4.27
CA PHE A 115 0.87 10.25 -5.13
C PHE A 115 -0.30 11.10 -4.62
N SER A 116 -0.31 11.51 -3.34
CA SER A 116 -1.38 12.36 -2.79
C SER A 116 -1.44 13.77 -3.39
N GLN A 117 -0.39 14.22 -4.09
CA GLN A 117 -0.39 15.49 -4.83
C GLN A 117 -0.73 15.34 -6.33
N SER A 118 -0.87 14.10 -6.82
CA SER A 118 -1.10 13.80 -8.23
C SER A 118 -2.57 13.48 -8.55
N LEU A 119 -3.46 13.62 -7.56
CA LEU A 119 -4.90 13.35 -7.63
C LEU A 119 -5.73 14.61 -7.38
#